data_AF-A0A520ZWP1-F1
#
_entry.id   AF-A0A520ZWP1-F1
#
_cell.length_a   1.000
_cell.length_b   1.000
_cell.length_c   1.000
_cell.angle_alpha   90.00
_cell.angle_beta   90.00
_cell.angle_gamma   90.00
#
_symmetry.space_group_name_H-M   'P 1'
#
loop_
_entity.id
_entity.type
_entity.pdbx_description
1 polymer ?
#
loop_
_entity_poly.entity_id
_entity_poly.type
_entity_poly.pdbx_seq_one_letter_code
_entity_poly.pdbx_strand_id
1 'polypeptide(L)'
;TDPLFGFVFLKGNFYKFFSLALDLAGLAALIMLAGLFIRRYILKPEGLETKRDDALMHGLLFVIIITGFIIEGARMAVTEAGSPLALWSPVGLIFAKGLGSLGEPGLLTLHKLTWWFHFLLVIGFFALVPFTKFRHILTTSANYIFTDRGPKGKLVTMVNSNDRNTRNRPTIASPRLWPMTGRSR
;
A
#
# COMPACT_ATOMS: atom_id res chain seq x y z
N THR A 1 -8.41 0.93 -32.68
CA THR A 1 -7.58 2.14 -32.80
C THR A 1 -6.15 1.67 -33.02
N ASP A 2 -5.57 2.00 -34.17
CA ASP A 2 -4.23 1.53 -34.50
C ASP A 2 -3.17 2.26 -33.65
N PRO A 3 -2.10 1.57 -33.19
CA PRO A 3 -1.03 2.23 -32.45
C PRO A 3 -0.30 3.23 -33.36
N LEU A 4 -0.09 4.44 -32.86
CA LEU A 4 0.66 5.53 -33.52
C LEU A 4 2.09 5.14 -33.96
N PHE A 5 2.62 4.00 -33.49
CA PHE A 5 3.94 3.46 -33.84
C PHE A 5 3.90 2.03 -34.41
N GLY A 6 2.74 1.49 -34.79
CA GLY A 6 2.58 0.14 -35.38
C GLY A 6 2.90 -1.04 -34.45
N PHE A 7 3.49 -0.80 -33.27
CA PHE A 7 3.76 -1.81 -32.26
C PHE A 7 2.56 -2.05 -31.35
N VAL A 8 2.04 -3.29 -31.36
CA VAL A 8 1.06 -3.75 -30.38
C VAL A 8 1.77 -4.66 -29.38
N PHE A 9 2.03 -4.17 -28.17
CA PHE A 9 2.78 -4.93 -27.15
C PHE A 9 1.96 -6.04 -26.49
N LEU A 10 0.62 -5.89 -26.44
CA LEU A 10 -0.31 -6.86 -25.83
C LEU A 10 -0.82 -7.88 -26.85
N LYS A 11 0.08 -8.71 -27.38
CA LYS A 11 -0.30 -9.82 -28.29
C LYS A 11 0.32 -11.14 -27.85
N GLY A 12 -0.35 -12.23 -28.20
CA GLY A 12 0.16 -13.59 -28.07
C GLY A 12 0.48 -14.01 -26.62
N ASN A 13 1.63 -14.63 -26.42
CA ASN A 13 2.02 -15.20 -25.11
C ASN A 13 2.25 -14.12 -24.04
N PHE A 14 2.72 -12.93 -24.41
CA PHE A 14 2.91 -11.85 -23.45
C PHE A 14 1.58 -11.41 -22.82
N TYR A 15 0.52 -11.28 -23.64
CA TYR A 15 -0.83 -10.99 -23.14
C TYR A 15 -1.30 -12.04 -22.13
N LYS A 16 -1.10 -13.34 -22.41
CA LYS A 16 -1.50 -14.42 -21.50
C LYS A 16 -0.85 -14.32 -20.12
N PHE A 17 0.47 -14.14 -20.08
CA PHE A 17 1.19 -13.99 -18.81
C PHE A 17 0.81 -12.71 -18.08
N PHE A 18 0.66 -11.60 -18.81
CA PHE A 18 0.23 -10.33 -18.24
C PHE A 18 -1.17 -10.42 -17.63
N SER A 19 -2.12 -11.03 -18.34
CA SER A 19 -3.50 -11.27 -17.88
C SER A 19 -3.49 -12.08 -16.58
N LEU A 20 -2.76 -13.21 -16.57
CA LEU A 20 -2.64 -14.06 -15.40
C LEU A 20 -2.00 -13.35 -14.21
N ALA A 21 -0.94 -12.58 -14.45
CA ALA A 21 -0.26 -11.84 -13.40
C ALA A 21 -1.18 -10.78 -12.77
N LEU A 22 -1.94 -10.03 -13.57
CA LEU A 22 -2.89 -9.04 -13.06
C LEU A 22 -4.06 -9.68 -12.33
N ASP A 23 -4.62 -10.77 -12.86
CA ASP A 23 -5.73 -11.51 -12.26
C ASP A 23 -5.34 -12.05 -10.87
N LEU A 24 -4.17 -12.69 -10.76
CA LEU A 24 -3.64 -13.20 -9.50
C LEU A 24 -3.25 -12.09 -8.52
N ALA A 25 -2.65 -11.00 -9.00
CA ALA A 25 -2.32 -9.85 -8.15
C ALA A 25 -3.57 -9.20 -7.58
N GLY A 26 -4.62 -9.03 -8.41
CA GLY A 26 -5.91 -8.53 -7.98
C GLY A 26 -6.57 -9.44 -6.94
N LEU A 27 -6.52 -10.76 -7.14
CA LEU A 27 -7.04 -11.73 -6.18
C LEU A 27 -6.30 -11.68 -4.85
N ALA A 28 -4.96 -11.69 -4.90
CA ALA A 28 -4.14 -11.60 -3.70
C ALA A 28 -4.43 -10.30 -2.94
N ALA A 29 -4.59 -9.18 -3.65
CA ALA A 29 -4.97 -7.92 -3.06
C ALA A 29 -6.37 -7.96 -2.42
N LEU A 30 -7.37 -8.58 -3.07
CA LEU A 30 -8.70 -8.77 -2.47
C LEU A 30 -8.67 -9.62 -1.21
N ILE A 31 -7.96 -10.75 -1.24
CA ILE A 31 -7.83 -11.65 -0.07
C ILE A 31 -7.15 -10.89 1.08
N MET A 32 -6.07 -10.17 0.79
CA MET A 32 -5.37 -9.37 1.80
C MET A 32 -6.27 -8.29 2.38
N LEU A 33 -7.02 -7.57 1.54
CA LEU A 33 -7.94 -6.54 2.00
C LEU A 33 -9.08 -7.14 2.84
N ALA A 34 -9.67 -8.26 2.42
CA ALA A 34 -10.69 -8.96 3.20
C ALA A 34 -10.13 -9.43 4.56
N GLY A 35 -8.92 -9.98 4.59
CA GLY A 35 -8.25 -10.36 5.85
C GLY A 35 -8.00 -9.17 6.77
N LEU A 36 -7.56 -8.03 6.22
CA LEU A 36 -7.39 -6.78 6.95
C LEU A 36 -8.73 -6.25 7.49
N PHE A 37 -9.81 -6.37 6.71
CA PHE A 37 -11.16 -6.01 7.14
C PHE A 37 -11.61 -6.86 8.33
N ILE A 38 -11.49 -8.19 8.23
CA ILE A 38 -11.84 -9.12 9.31
C ILE A 38 -11.02 -8.82 10.57
N ARG A 39 -9.70 -8.65 10.43
CA ARG A 39 -8.82 -8.32 11.56
C ARG A 39 -9.20 -7.00 12.21
N ARG A 40 -9.62 -6.00 11.42
CA ARG A 40 -9.91 -4.64 11.91
C ARG A 40 -11.29 -4.51 12.56
N TYR A 41 -12.31 -5.16 12.00
CA TYR A 41 -13.70 -4.96 12.43
C TYR A 41 -14.27 -6.13 13.24
N ILE A 42 -13.77 -7.34 13.05
CA ILE A 42 -14.29 -8.55 13.71
C ILE A 42 -13.37 -8.96 14.87
N LEU A 43 -12.08 -9.18 14.61
CA LEU A 43 -11.11 -9.68 15.60
C LEU A 43 -10.42 -8.57 16.40
N LYS A 44 -11.11 -7.44 16.61
CA LYS A 44 -10.57 -6.16 17.09
C LYS A 44 -9.54 -6.32 18.22
N PRO A 45 -8.22 -6.21 17.93
CA PRO A 45 -7.19 -6.27 18.94
C PRO A 45 -7.27 -5.03 19.83
N GLU A 46 -7.00 -5.20 21.13
CA GLU A 46 -6.94 -4.08 22.07
C GLU A 46 -5.85 -3.07 21.64
N GLY A 47 -6.19 -1.79 21.56
CA GLY A 47 -5.26 -0.70 21.21
C GLY A 47 -5.24 -0.24 19.74
N LEU A 48 -6.08 -0.79 18.85
CA LEU A 48 -6.18 -0.31 17.46
C LEU A 48 -7.16 0.86 17.32
N GLU A 49 -6.64 2.09 17.40
CA GLU A 49 -7.37 3.31 17.06
C GLU A 49 -7.68 3.37 15.55
N THR A 50 -8.92 3.07 15.19
CA THR A 50 -9.37 3.09 13.79
C THR A 50 -9.79 4.50 13.40
N LYS A 51 -8.96 5.18 12.61
CA LYS A 51 -9.32 6.47 12.01
C LYS A 51 -10.24 6.27 10.81
N ARG A 52 -11.18 7.20 10.60
CA ARG A 52 -12.12 7.17 9.46
C ARG A 52 -11.39 7.13 8.11
N ASP A 53 -10.26 7.83 7.99
CA ASP A 53 -9.47 7.88 6.75
C ASP A 53 -8.93 6.50 6.35
N ASP A 54 -8.59 5.64 7.32
CA ASP A 54 -8.12 4.29 7.02
C ASP A 54 -9.24 3.42 6.46
N ALA A 55 -10.45 3.55 7.03
CA ALA A 55 -11.64 2.85 6.59
C ALA A 55 -12.04 3.29 5.17
N LEU A 56 -11.98 4.60 4.91
CA LEU A 56 -12.28 5.18 3.61
C LEU A 56 -11.32 4.67 2.54
N MET A 57 -10.01 4.78 2.76
CA MET A 57 -9.02 4.34 1.77
C MET A 57 -9.04 2.83 1.55
N HIS A 58 -9.26 2.06 2.61
CA HIS A 58 -9.40 0.61 2.52
C HIS A 58 -10.63 0.21 1.70
N GLY A 59 -11.79 0.80 2.01
CA GLY A 59 -13.03 0.57 1.27
C GLY A 59 -12.90 1.00 -0.20
N LEU A 60 -12.29 2.16 -0.45
CA LEU A 60 -12.06 2.67 -1.80
C LEU A 60 -11.20 1.72 -2.62
N LEU A 61 -10.08 1.24 -2.07
CA LEU A 61 -9.21 0.29 -2.74
C LEU A 61 -9.92 -1.05 -3.01
N PHE A 62 -10.71 -1.53 -2.04
CA PHE A 62 -11.49 -2.76 -2.20
C PHE A 62 -12.50 -2.65 -3.35
N VAL A 63 -13.28 -1.56 -3.38
CA VAL A 63 -14.28 -1.33 -4.43
C VAL A 63 -13.63 -1.13 -5.81
N ILE A 64 -12.48 -0.43 -5.88
CA ILE A 64 -11.72 -0.30 -7.13
C ILE A 64 -11.35 -1.68 -7.68
N ILE A 65 -10.80 -2.57 -6.85
CA ILE A 65 -10.39 -3.90 -7.34
C ILE A 65 -11.59 -4.73 -7.79
N ILE A 66 -12.68 -4.74 -7.01
CA ILE A 66 -13.91 -5.47 -7.39
C ILE A 66 -14.49 -4.94 -8.71
N THR A 67 -14.59 -3.62 -8.87
CA THR A 67 -15.10 -3.02 -10.11
C THR A 67 -14.19 -3.32 -11.31
N GLY A 68 -12.87 -3.43 -11.09
CA GLY A 68 -11.91 -3.90 -12.09
C GLY A 68 -12.24 -5.31 -12.60
N PHE A 69 -12.48 -6.26 -11.68
CA PHE A 69 -12.87 -7.62 -12.05
C PHE A 69 -14.23 -7.70 -12.75
N ILE A 70 -15.19 -6.84 -12.39
CA ILE A 70 -16.47 -6.76 -13.09
C ILE A 70 -16.27 -6.28 -14.54
N ILE A 71 -15.42 -5.26 -14.77
CA ILE A 71 -15.09 -4.75 -16.11
C ILE A 71 -14.40 -5.84 -16.94
N GLU A 72 -13.41 -6.51 -16.35
CA GLU A 72 -12.69 -7.62 -16.99
C GLU A 72 -13.65 -8.76 -17.35
N GLY A 73 -14.47 -9.21 -16.39
CA GLY A 73 -15.44 -10.28 -16.61
C GLY A 73 -16.48 -9.93 -17.67
N ALA A 74 -17.01 -8.71 -17.68
CA ALA A 74 -17.97 -8.25 -18.69
C ALA A 74 -17.33 -8.24 -20.10
N ARG A 75 -16.07 -7.83 -20.22
CA ARG A 75 -15.31 -7.86 -21.48
C ARG A 75 -15.05 -9.31 -21.91
N MET A 76 -14.58 -10.16 -21.00
CA MET A 76 -14.25 -11.56 -21.28
C MET A 76 -15.48 -12.37 -21.70
N ALA A 77 -16.64 -12.12 -21.08
CA ALA A 77 -17.91 -12.78 -21.42
C ALA A 77 -18.33 -12.59 -22.88
N VAL A 78 -17.88 -11.52 -23.54
CA VAL A 78 -18.15 -11.26 -24.97
C VAL A 78 -16.97 -11.65 -25.85
N THR A 79 -15.74 -11.32 -25.44
CA THR A 79 -14.56 -11.40 -26.31
C THR A 79 -13.81 -12.73 -26.24
N GLU A 80 -13.95 -13.48 -25.14
CA GLU A 80 -13.14 -14.67 -24.85
C GLU A 80 -13.96 -15.90 -24.49
N ALA A 81 -15.30 -15.79 -24.50
CA ALA A 81 -16.21 -16.88 -24.18
C ALA A 81 -15.94 -18.11 -25.08
N GLY A 82 -15.62 -19.25 -24.46
CA GLY A 82 -15.32 -20.50 -25.18
C GLY A 82 -13.91 -20.59 -25.77
N SER A 83 -13.05 -19.57 -25.58
CA SER A 83 -11.66 -19.62 -26.04
C SER A 83 -10.71 -20.19 -24.96
N PRO A 84 -9.59 -20.84 -25.35
CA PRO A 84 -8.55 -21.23 -24.41
C PRO A 84 -7.86 -20.06 -23.69
N LEU A 85 -8.05 -18.82 -24.18
CA LEU A 85 -7.47 -17.62 -23.57
C LEU A 85 -8.11 -17.29 -22.23
N ALA A 86 -9.41 -17.58 -22.07
CA ALA A 86 -10.15 -17.27 -20.85
C ALA A 86 -9.60 -18.01 -19.61
N LEU A 87 -8.89 -19.12 -19.80
CA LEU A 87 -8.25 -19.88 -18.71
C LEU A 87 -7.06 -19.15 -18.07
N TRP A 88 -6.51 -18.14 -18.76
CA TRP A 88 -5.38 -17.35 -18.25
C TRP A 88 -5.81 -16.20 -17.32
N SER A 89 -7.10 -15.94 -17.18
CA SER A 89 -7.67 -15.03 -16.17
C SER A 89 -8.75 -15.78 -15.38
N PRO A 90 -8.38 -16.63 -14.41
CA PRO A 90 -9.32 -17.48 -13.70
C PRO A 90 -10.37 -16.70 -12.91
N VAL A 91 -10.02 -15.57 -12.29
CA VAL A 91 -10.97 -14.73 -11.55
C VAL A 91 -11.86 -13.99 -12.53
N GLY A 92 -11.30 -13.36 -13.56
CA GLY A 92 -12.04 -12.76 -14.66
C GLY A 92 -13.05 -13.73 -15.28
N LEU A 93 -12.69 -15.02 -15.43
CA LEU A 93 -13.58 -16.06 -15.91
C LEU A 93 -14.75 -16.37 -14.95
N ILE A 94 -14.52 -16.34 -13.63
CA ILE A 94 -15.61 -16.47 -12.64
C ILE A 94 -16.62 -15.33 -12.81
N PHE A 95 -16.13 -14.09 -12.92
CA PHE A 95 -16.98 -12.93 -13.16
C PHE A 95 -17.70 -13.03 -14.52
N ALA A 96 -17.00 -13.45 -15.59
CA ALA A 96 -17.58 -13.64 -16.91
C ALA A 96 -18.73 -14.66 -16.89
N LYS A 97 -18.54 -15.80 -16.21
CA LYS A 97 -19.59 -16.83 -16.03
C LYS A 97 -20.77 -16.30 -15.23
N GLY A 98 -20.51 -15.58 -14.14
CA GLY A 98 -21.56 -14.97 -13.30
C GLY A 98 -22.40 -13.92 -14.03
N LEU A 99 -21.80 -13.22 -15.01
CA LEU A 99 -22.46 -12.20 -15.80
C LEU A 99 -23.09 -12.71 -17.11
N GLY A 100 -22.88 -13.99 -17.46
CA GLY A 100 -23.28 -14.56 -18.75
C GLY A 100 -24.79 -14.53 -19.03
N SER A 101 -25.63 -14.37 -18.02
CA SER A 101 -27.10 -14.27 -18.15
C SER A 101 -27.59 -12.92 -18.65
N LEU A 102 -26.75 -11.87 -18.65
CA LEU A 102 -27.14 -10.50 -19.01
C LEU A 102 -27.27 -10.28 -20.52
N GLY A 103 -26.79 -11.21 -21.34
CA GLY A 103 -26.69 -11.06 -22.79
C GLY A 103 -25.71 -9.95 -23.22
N GLU A 104 -25.35 -9.92 -24.50
CA GLU A 104 -24.37 -8.96 -25.01
C GLU A 104 -24.76 -7.48 -24.80
N PRO A 105 -26.02 -7.05 -25.02
CA PRO A 105 -26.42 -5.66 -24.77
C PRO A 105 -26.32 -5.25 -23.29
N GLY A 106 -26.64 -6.17 -22.38
CA GLY A 106 -26.53 -5.98 -20.94
C GLY A 106 -25.08 -5.88 -20.50
N LEU A 107 -24.22 -6.78 -20.99
CA LEU A 107 -22.77 -6.78 -20.73
C LEU A 107 -22.09 -5.51 -21.22
N LEU A 108 -22.45 -5.01 -22.41
CA LEU A 108 -21.93 -3.75 -22.93
C LEU A 108 -22.31 -2.55 -22.04
N THR A 109 -23.57 -2.52 -21.59
CA THR A 109 -24.08 -1.45 -20.72
C THR A 109 -23.39 -1.49 -19.36
N LEU A 110 -23.31 -2.67 -18.74
CA LEU A 110 -22.59 -2.90 -17.49
C LEU A 110 -21.14 -2.46 -17.61
N HIS A 111 -20.43 -2.92 -18.64
CA HIS A 111 -19.04 -2.56 -18.88
C HIS A 111 -18.87 -1.04 -18.97
N LYS A 112 -19.68 -0.33 -19.77
CA LYS A 112 -19.58 1.13 -19.92
C LYS A 112 -19.82 1.87 -18.60
N LEU A 113 -20.86 1.49 -17.85
CA LEU A 113 -21.19 2.13 -16.58
C LEU A 113 -20.13 1.86 -15.52
N THR A 114 -19.75 0.59 -15.35
CA THR A 114 -18.72 0.21 -14.37
C THR A 114 -17.37 0.80 -14.74
N TRP A 115 -17.04 0.94 -16.03
CA TRP A 115 -15.82 1.59 -16.48
C TRP A 115 -15.74 3.05 -16.04
N TRP A 116 -16.78 3.85 -16.27
CA TRP A 116 -16.81 5.24 -15.82
C TRP A 116 -16.78 5.35 -14.30
N PHE A 117 -17.54 4.48 -13.61
CA PHE A 117 -17.54 4.44 -12.16
C PHE A 117 -16.15 4.10 -11.59
N HIS A 118 -15.51 3.05 -12.10
CA HIS A 118 -14.15 2.65 -11.72
C HIS A 118 -13.14 3.77 -11.98
N PHE A 119 -13.22 4.42 -13.15
CA PHE A 119 -12.36 5.54 -13.49
C PHE A 119 -12.49 6.69 -12.48
N LEU A 120 -13.71 7.06 -12.10
CA LEU A 120 -13.96 8.07 -11.06
C LEU A 120 -13.43 7.65 -9.68
N LEU A 121 -13.59 6.37 -9.31
CA LEU A 121 -13.04 5.85 -8.06
C LEU A 121 -11.51 5.95 -8.04
N VAL A 122 -10.84 5.60 -9.14
CA VAL A 122 -9.38 5.67 -9.26
C VAL A 122 -8.89 7.11 -9.17
N ILE A 123 -9.54 8.05 -9.87
CA ILE A 123 -9.21 9.48 -9.74
C ILE A 123 -9.40 9.95 -8.30
N GLY A 124 -10.52 9.59 -7.67
CA GLY A 124 -10.80 9.91 -6.27
C GLY A 124 -9.74 9.34 -5.33
N PHE A 125 -9.29 8.11 -5.56
CA PHE A 125 -8.22 7.48 -4.79
C PHE A 125 -6.92 8.29 -4.89
N PHE A 126 -6.46 8.59 -6.10
CA PHE A 126 -5.25 9.39 -6.30
C PHE A 126 -5.36 10.80 -5.70
N ALA A 127 -6.51 11.44 -5.81
CA ALA A 127 -6.76 12.74 -5.19
C ALA A 127 -6.69 12.70 -3.66
N LEU A 128 -7.07 11.58 -3.03
CA LEU A 128 -7.03 11.38 -1.57
C LEU A 128 -5.67 10.91 -1.03
N VAL A 129 -4.78 10.35 -1.86
CA VAL A 129 -3.44 9.92 -1.44
C VAL A 129 -2.66 11.00 -0.65
N PRO A 130 -2.56 12.28 -1.09
CA PRO A 130 -1.76 13.28 -0.36
C PRO A 130 -2.38 13.70 0.99
N PHE A 131 -3.68 13.49 1.19
CA PHE A 131 -4.40 13.88 2.39
C PHE A 131 -4.53 12.74 3.41
N THR A 132 -4.15 11.52 3.05
CA THR A 132 -4.30 10.33 3.89
C THR A 132 -2.95 9.75 4.29
N LYS A 133 -2.96 8.70 5.13
CA LYS A 133 -1.73 7.99 5.56
C LYS A 133 -0.91 7.42 4.39
N PHE A 134 -1.51 7.26 3.22
CA PHE A 134 -0.84 6.81 2.00
C PHE A 134 0.20 7.81 1.48
N ARG A 135 0.17 9.08 1.92
CA ARG A 135 1.21 10.08 1.62
C ARG A 135 2.62 9.56 1.91
N HIS A 136 2.80 8.72 2.93
CA HIS A 136 4.11 8.18 3.28
C HIS A 136 4.73 7.30 2.19
N ILE A 137 3.94 6.65 1.33
CA ILE A 137 4.47 5.87 0.20
C ILE A 137 5.20 6.80 -0.77
N LEU A 138 4.64 8.00 -1.02
CA LEU A 138 5.26 9.00 -1.89
C LEU A 138 6.46 9.67 -1.22
N THR A 139 6.30 10.14 0.01
CA THR A 139 7.33 10.93 0.69
C THR A 139 8.52 10.09 1.16
N THR A 140 8.32 8.84 1.56
CA THR A 140 9.41 7.94 1.98
C THR A 140 10.27 7.52 0.80
N SER A 141 9.64 7.21 -0.33
CA SER A 141 10.35 6.88 -1.57
C SER A 141 11.19 8.07 -2.06
N ALA A 142 10.62 9.28 -2.03
CA ALA A 142 11.35 10.51 -2.34
C ALA A 142 12.51 10.73 -1.35
N ASN A 143 12.26 10.64 -0.03
CA ASN A 143 13.31 10.79 0.97
C ASN A 143 14.44 9.77 0.81
N TYR A 144 14.16 8.54 0.40
CA TYR A 144 15.21 7.54 0.15
C TYR A 144 16.19 7.97 -0.94
N ILE A 145 15.69 8.63 -1.99
CA ILE A 145 16.49 9.08 -3.14
C ILE A 145 17.24 10.38 -2.81
N PHE A 146 16.61 11.29 -2.06
CA PHE A 146 17.14 12.63 -1.82
C PHE A 146 17.83 12.85 -0.46
N THR A 147 17.74 11.88 0.47
CA THR A 147 18.44 12.00 1.76
C THR A 147 19.91 11.66 1.59
N ASP A 148 20.77 12.65 1.83
CA ASP A 148 22.19 12.42 2.06
C ASP A 148 22.36 11.58 3.34
N ARG A 149 22.70 10.31 3.14
CA ARG A 149 23.11 9.43 4.23
C ARG A 149 24.57 9.73 4.47
N GLY A 150 24.83 10.74 5.31
CA GLY A 150 26.17 11.16 5.72
C GLY A 150 27.11 9.99 6.03
N PRO A 151 28.42 10.24 6.11
CA PRO A 151 29.47 9.23 5.93
C PRO A 151 29.15 7.88 6.59
N LYS A 152 28.92 6.86 5.74
CA LYS A 152 28.65 5.49 6.20
C LYS A 152 29.88 4.96 6.94
N GLY A 153 29.69 4.52 8.19
CA GLY A 153 30.74 3.86 8.98
C GLY A 153 31.18 4.57 10.26
N LYS A 154 30.71 5.78 10.55
CA LYS A 154 30.86 6.36 11.91
C LYS A 154 29.63 6.05 12.75
N LEU A 155 29.78 5.10 13.67
CA LEU A 155 28.92 5.03 14.84
C LEU A 155 29.12 6.34 15.60
N VAL A 156 28.18 7.27 15.44
CA VAL A 156 28.04 8.37 16.40
C VAL A 156 27.64 7.68 17.70
N THR A 157 28.55 7.60 18.66
CA THR A 157 28.22 7.18 20.01
C THR A 157 27.13 8.11 20.52
N MET A 158 25.90 7.60 20.60
CA MET A 158 24.85 8.28 21.33
C MET A 158 25.34 8.41 22.77
N VAL A 159 25.64 9.64 23.20
CA VAL A 159 25.86 9.90 24.63
C VAL A 159 24.55 9.54 25.32
N ASN A 160 24.59 8.45 26.08
CA ASN A 160 23.50 7.99 26.91
C ASN A 160 23.01 9.17 27.77
N SER A 161 21.70 9.40 27.83
CA SER A 161 21.14 10.47 28.67
C SER A 161 21.48 10.28 30.15
N ASN A 162 21.72 9.02 30.59
CA ASN A 162 22.24 8.74 31.93
C ASN A 162 23.62 9.34 32.17
N ASP A 163 24.47 9.43 31.15
CA ASP A 163 25.84 9.97 31.27
C ASP A 163 25.88 11.51 31.26
N ARG A 164 24.78 12.15 30.83
CA ARG A 164 24.64 13.62 30.96
C ARG A 164 24.33 14.04 32.39
N ASN A 165 23.63 13.20 33.15
CA ASN A 165 23.27 13.49 34.54
C ASN A 165 24.49 13.41 35.48
N THR A 166 25.51 12.64 35.13
CA THR A 166 26.73 12.50 35.95
C THR A 166 27.74 13.62 35.72
N ARG A 167 27.80 14.21 34.51
CA ARG A 167 28.72 15.34 34.22
C ARG A 167 28.24 16.69 34.74
N ASN A 168 26.95 16.85 35.01
CA ASN A 168 26.37 18.11 35.49
C ASN A 168 26.24 18.17 37.02
N ARG A 169 26.80 17.21 37.77
CA ARG A 169 26.93 17.37 39.22
C ARG A 169 28.11 18.31 39.48
N PRO A 170 27.90 19.50 40.06
CA PRO A 170 29.01 20.29 40.56
C PRO A 170 29.73 19.41 41.60
N THR A 171 31.02 19.18 41.37
CA THR A 171 31.90 18.50 42.31
C THR A 171 31.87 19.30 43.60
N ILE A 172 31.04 18.89 44.57
CA ILE A 172 31.11 19.45 45.92
C ILE A 172 32.46 19.01 46.44
N ALA A 173 33.41 19.93 46.42
CA ALA A 173 34.72 19.74 47.02
C ALA A 173 34.50 19.32 48.48
N SER A 174 34.89 18.09 48.80
CA SER A 174 34.97 17.61 50.18
C SER A 174 35.83 18.59 50.99
N PRO A 175 35.42 19.01 52.20
CA PRO A 175 36.23 19.90 53.03
C PRO A 175 37.58 19.24 53.33
N ARG A 176 38.66 19.85 52.85
CA ARG A 176 40.03 19.43 53.12
C ARG A 176 40.32 19.72 54.59
N LEU A 177 40.33 18.69 55.44
CA LEU A 177 40.68 18.80 56.86
C LEU A 177 42.12 19.35 56.99
N TRP A 178 42.25 20.47 57.68
CA TRP A 178 43.51 21.14 58.00
C TRP A 178 44.24 20.39 59.15
N PRO A 179 45.56 20.17 59.07
CA PRO A 179 46.31 19.67 60.23
C PRO A 179 46.62 20.84 61.18
N MET A 180 46.02 20.82 62.38
CA MET A 180 46.36 21.75 63.45
C MET A 180 47.85 21.61 63.82
N THR A 181 48.59 22.71 63.74
CA THR A 181 49.96 22.84 64.22
C THR A 181 49.95 22.97 65.75
N GLY A 182 50.42 21.94 66.45
CA GLY A 182 50.69 21.96 67.88
C GLY A 182 52.16 22.30 68.15
N ARG A 183 52.40 23.50 68.68
CA ARG A 183 53.68 24.02 69.16
C ARG A 183 54.12 23.27 70.44
N SER A 184 55.38 22.84 70.51
CA SER A 184 56.02 22.45 71.78
C SER A 184 57.37 23.17 71.95
N ARG A 185 57.42 23.95 73.04
CA ARG A 185 58.57 24.57 73.74
C ARG A 185 59.29 25.72 73.03
#